data_AF-A0A2T2XBU3-F1
#
_entry.id   AF-A0A2T2XBU3-F1
#
_cell.length_a   1.000
_cell.length_b   1.000
_cell.length_c   1.000
_cell.angle_alpha   90.00
_cell.angle_beta   90.00
_cell.angle_gamma   90.00
#
_symmetry.space_group_name_H-M   'P 1'
#
loop_
_entity.id
_entity.type
_entity.pdbx_description
1 polymer ?
#
loop_
_entity_poly.entity_id
_entity_poly.type
_entity_poly.pdbx_seq_one_letter_code
_entity_poly.pdbx_strand_id
1 'polypeptide(L)'
;MATNTSDMVHDYRMVPEDFVKHLMSTLVIVVVVVLVAAALFSVPEAAPLTIQKDAIQNPVAFEAMATRDLNGQGRMADYGPPYNHGTGNLEFIFQKWVGDIHPLNVPYDFILHPLAMAASINPAITAPLHRFENASRTQQIAWANAYESALARGTTSTGTVVVPAGHYGPLPALMNDTLKLAESGLMSGALIRNPSVVTRFDNQNYLLFLEGTPMHTAATPLQLKGTQWGIIHPAVEGYPGAWWMTIPTWIYQWPFVASSPANDAIALSIGFVFWLFLALTPWIPLWNRVPQWLGVYRLIWKGYYHDYRNDTGPR
;
A
#
# COMPACT_ATOMS: atom_id res chain seq x y z
N MET A 1 58.82 -36.27 18.01
CA MET A 1 57.51 -36.03 17.37
C MET A 1 56.53 -35.74 18.50
N ALA A 2 56.47 -34.48 18.94
CA ALA A 2 55.59 -34.04 20.01
C ALA A 2 54.44 -33.27 19.34
N THR A 3 53.27 -33.90 19.25
CA THR A 3 52.04 -33.24 18.83
C THR A 3 51.63 -32.30 19.94
N ASN A 4 51.83 -31.00 19.70
CA ASN A 4 51.34 -29.94 20.57
C ASN A 4 49.81 -29.86 20.38
N THR A 5 49.07 -30.69 21.12
CA THR A 5 47.61 -30.64 21.21
C THR A 5 47.22 -29.52 22.17
N SER A 6 47.43 -28.27 21.76
CA SER A 6 46.83 -27.10 22.42
C SER A 6 45.43 -26.85 21.85
N ASP A 7 44.68 -27.93 21.60
CA ASP A 7 43.37 -27.85 20.99
C ASP A 7 42.31 -28.32 21.99
N MET A 8 41.34 -27.44 22.19
CA MET A 8 40.07 -27.64 22.88
C MET A 8 40.11 -27.85 24.41
N VAL A 9 40.02 -26.72 25.13
CA VAL A 9 39.40 -26.53 26.46
C VAL A 9 38.87 -27.82 27.12
N HIS A 10 39.66 -28.44 28.01
CA HIS A 10 39.29 -29.71 28.68
C HIS A 10 38.69 -29.54 30.08
N ASP A 11 38.71 -28.33 30.65
CA ASP A 11 38.16 -28.05 31.99
C ASP A 11 36.84 -27.28 31.89
N TYR A 12 35.78 -27.95 31.44
CA TYR A 12 34.42 -27.48 31.67
C TYR A 12 33.88 -28.09 32.96
N ARG A 13 33.67 -27.25 33.97
CA ARG A 13 32.86 -27.64 35.13
C ARG A 13 31.41 -27.80 34.67
N MET A 14 31.02 -29.03 34.36
CA MET A 14 29.65 -29.39 34.05
C MET A 14 28.78 -29.17 35.28
N VAL A 15 27.90 -28.18 35.24
CA VAL A 15 26.87 -27.98 36.25
C VAL A 15 25.65 -28.79 35.83
N PRO A 16 25.08 -29.65 36.70
CA PRO A 16 23.84 -30.34 36.38
C PRO A 16 22.72 -29.30 36.28
N GLU A 17 22.35 -28.97 35.05
CA GLU A 17 21.34 -27.96 34.75
C GLU A 17 20.07 -28.62 34.24
N ASP A 18 18.93 -28.28 34.83
CA ASP A 18 17.63 -28.74 34.32
C ASP A 18 17.23 -27.84 33.14
N PHE A 19 17.68 -28.22 31.95
CA PHE A 19 17.41 -27.50 30.71
C PHE A 19 15.92 -27.26 30.47
N VAL A 20 15.06 -28.20 30.86
CA VAL A 20 13.60 -28.06 30.68
C VAL A 20 13.08 -26.97 31.62
N LYS A 21 13.49 -26.99 32.89
CA LYS A 21 13.11 -25.96 33.85
C LYS A 21 13.60 -24.57 33.42
N HIS A 22 14.84 -24.44 32.95
CA HIS A 22 15.35 -23.15 32.49
C HIS A 22 14.68 -22.66 31.22
N LEU A 23 14.45 -23.52 30.24
CA LEU A 23 13.73 -23.17 29.02
C LEU A 23 12.32 -22.68 29.35
N MET A 24 11.57 -23.43 30.17
CA MET A 24 10.21 -23.08 30.54
C MET A 24 10.15 -21.80 31.38
N SER A 25 11.07 -21.64 32.34
CA SER A 25 11.13 -20.42 33.16
C SER A 25 11.47 -19.19 32.31
N THR A 26 12.44 -19.32 31.39
CA THR A 26 12.81 -18.25 30.47
C THR A 26 11.65 -17.91 29.53
N LEU A 27 10.96 -18.91 28.99
CA LEU A 27 9.79 -18.71 28.14
C LEU A 27 8.68 -17.95 28.88
N VAL A 28 8.36 -18.36 30.12
CA VAL A 28 7.34 -17.68 30.93
C VAL A 28 7.75 -16.23 31.19
N ILE A 29 9.01 -15.97 31.56
CA ILE A 29 9.50 -14.61 31.77
C ILE A 29 9.38 -13.79 30.48
N VAL A 30 9.83 -14.31 29.34
CA VAL A 30 9.75 -13.63 28.04
C VAL A 30 8.30 -13.36 27.66
N VAL A 31 7.39 -14.32 27.82
CA VAL A 31 5.96 -14.14 27.53
C VAL A 31 5.36 -13.04 28.41
N VAL A 32 5.63 -13.06 29.72
CA VAL A 32 5.13 -12.03 30.64
C VAL A 32 5.68 -10.65 30.26
N VAL A 33 6.98 -10.54 29.98
CA VAL A 33 7.60 -9.28 29.56
C VAL A 33 7.00 -8.78 28.25
N VAL A 34 6.79 -9.66 27.26
CA VAL A 34 6.18 -9.31 25.97
C VAL A 34 4.73 -8.85 26.15
N LEU A 35 3.92 -9.53 26.98
CA LEU A 35 2.54 -9.14 27.24
C LEU A 35 2.46 -7.80 27.97
N VAL A 36 3.33 -7.57 28.96
CA VAL A 36 3.41 -6.28 29.67
C VAL A 36 3.84 -5.18 28.70
N ALA A 37 4.86 -5.42 27.88
CA ALA A 37 5.30 -4.46 26.87
C ALA A 37 4.19 -4.18 25.84
N ALA A 38 3.49 -5.19 25.34
CA ALA A 38 2.39 -5.01 24.40
C ALA A 38 1.22 -4.20 25.00
N ALA A 39 0.88 -4.45 26.27
CA ALA A 39 -0.15 -3.69 26.97
C ALA A 39 0.26 -2.21 27.16
N LEU A 40 1.53 -1.96 27.50
CA LEU A 40 2.05 -0.60 27.73
C LEU A 40 2.31 0.18 26.44
N PHE A 41 2.75 -0.48 25.37
CA PHE A 41 3.19 0.13 24.11
C PHE A 41 2.24 -0.18 22.93
N SER A 42 0.94 -0.35 23.20
CA SER A 42 -0.09 -0.69 22.21
C SER A 42 0.16 -0.04 20.84
N VAL A 43 -0.01 -0.81 19.76
CA VAL A 43 0.28 -0.31 18.40
C VAL A 43 -0.78 0.72 18.01
N PRO A 44 -0.37 1.94 17.63
CA PRO A 44 -1.30 2.97 17.17
C PRO A 44 -1.83 2.62 15.78
N GLU A 45 -3.05 2.12 15.69
CA GLU A 45 -3.68 1.88 14.39
C GLU A 45 -4.60 3.04 14.02
N ALA A 46 -4.35 3.65 12.86
CA ALA A 46 -5.31 4.56 12.26
C ALA A 46 -6.51 3.74 11.76
N ALA A 47 -7.73 4.22 12.03
CA ALA A 47 -8.92 3.57 11.53
C ALA A 47 -8.88 3.50 9.99
N PRO A 48 -9.21 2.35 9.37
CA PRO A 48 -9.11 2.19 7.93
C PRO A 48 -10.04 3.16 7.21
N LEU A 49 -9.59 3.63 6.04
CA LEU A 49 -10.45 4.34 5.11
C LEU A 49 -11.47 3.35 4.53
N THR A 50 -12.74 3.72 4.57
CA THR A 50 -13.81 2.93 3.97
C THR A 50 -14.65 3.81 3.04
N ILE A 51 -15.22 3.19 2.01
CA ILE A 51 -16.11 3.88 1.06
C ILE A 51 -17.28 4.53 1.78
N GLN A 52 -17.85 3.84 2.76
CA GLN A 52 -18.96 4.37 3.57
C GLN A 52 -18.57 5.63 4.33
N LYS A 53 -17.41 5.60 4.99
CA LYS A 53 -16.94 6.74 5.78
C LYS A 53 -16.70 7.95 4.87
N ASP A 54 -16.07 7.75 3.73
CA ASP A 54 -15.83 8.84 2.77
C ASP A 54 -17.13 9.40 2.18
N ALA A 55 -18.08 8.54 1.79
CA ALA A 55 -19.38 8.96 1.27
C ALA A 55 -20.17 9.81 2.27
N ILE A 56 -20.18 9.43 3.55
CA ILE A 56 -20.85 10.18 4.62
C ILE A 56 -20.15 11.52 4.89
N GLN A 57 -18.81 11.54 4.89
CA GLN A 57 -18.04 12.73 5.24
C GLN A 57 -17.92 13.73 4.09
N ASN A 58 -17.85 13.23 2.85
CA ASN A 58 -17.55 14.01 1.65
C ASN A 58 -18.53 13.70 0.49
N PRO A 59 -19.86 13.78 0.68
CA PRO A 59 -20.87 13.31 -0.29
C PRO A 59 -20.76 13.94 -1.68
N VAL A 60 -20.54 15.26 -1.77
CA VAL A 60 -20.39 15.95 -3.07
C VAL A 60 -19.09 15.53 -3.77
N ALA A 61 -18.01 15.35 -3.02
CA ALA A 61 -16.73 14.92 -3.58
C ALA A 61 -16.77 13.44 -4.01
N PHE A 62 -17.50 12.61 -3.27
CA PHE A 62 -17.78 11.22 -3.60
C PHE A 62 -18.53 11.12 -4.93
N GLU A 63 -19.61 11.87 -5.12
CA GLU A 63 -20.33 11.88 -6.41
C GLU A 63 -19.48 12.45 -7.55
N ALA A 64 -18.64 13.45 -7.28
CA ALA A 64 -17.72 13.99 -8.28
C ALA A 64 -16.70 12.94 -8.74
N MET A 65 -16.14 12.18 -7.80
CA MET A 65 -15.26 11.05 -8.09
C MET A 65 -16.00 9.97 -8.89
N ALA A 66 -17.18 9.53 -8.43
CA ALA A 66 -17.99 8.53 -9.11
C ALA A 66 -18.39 8.94 -10.54
N THR A 67 -18.70 10.23 -10.75
CA THR A 67 -19.02 10.79 -12.06
C THR A 67 -17.79 10.79 -12.99
N ARG A 68 -16.60 11.09 -12.46
CA ARG A 68 -15.34 10.99 -13.21
C ARG A 68 -14.98 9.55 -13.57
N ASP A 69 -15.22 8.61 -12.67
CA ASP A 69 -15.05 7.20 -12.98
C ASP A 69 -16.00 6.78 -14.11
N LEU A 70 -17.26 7.24 -14.09
CA LEU A 70 -18.26 6.95 -15.12
C LEU A 70 -17.93 7.54 -16.51
N ASN A 71 -17.35 8.75 -16.57
CA ASN A 71 -16.95 9.36 -17.84
C ASN A 71 -15.56 8.88 -18.35
N GLY A 72 -14.86 8.06 -17.58
CA GLY A 72 -13.53 7.54 -17.93
C GLY A 72 -12.41 8.57 -17.73
N GLN A 73 -12.62 9.60 -16.92
CA GLN A 73 -11.60 10.58 -16.51
C GLN A 73 -11.16 10.39 -15.05
N GLY A 74 -11.64 9.32 -14.43
CA GLY A 74 -11.19 8.82 -13.14
C GLY A 74 -9.73 8.41 -13.16
N ARG A 75 -9.09 8.40 -11.99
CA ARG A 75 -7.66 8.09 -11.85
C ARG A 75 -7.33 6.70 -12.38
N MET A 76 -8.24 5.75 -12.23
CA MET A 76 -8.06 4.37 -12.70
C MET A 76 -8.28 4.21 -14.20
N ALA A 77 -8.96 5.15 -14.87
CA ALA A 77 -9.39 4.97 -16.26
C ALA A 77 -8.23 5.04 -17.28
N ASP A 78 -7.18 5.79 -16.96
CA ASP A 78 -5.93 5.88 -17.75
C ASP A 78 -4.72 5.36 -16.97
N TYR A 79 -4.92 4.43 -16.02
CA TYR A 79 -3.84 3.99 -15.13
C TYR A 79 -2.68 3.33 -15.88
N GLY A 80 -2.99 2.36 -16.75
CA GLY A 80 -2.03 1.49 -17.43
C GLY A 80 -2.04 0.04 -16.93
N PRO A 81 -1.16 -0.81 -17.48
CA PRO A 81 -1.04 -2.21 -17.08
C PRO A 81 -0.73 -2.37 -15.59
N PRO A 82 -1.27 -3.41 -14.92
CA PRO A 82 -1.96 -4.56 -15.51
C PRO A 82 -3.49 -4.39 -15.68
N TYR A 83 -4.03 -3.18 -15.50
CA TYR A 83 -5.47 -2.96 -15.43
C TYR A 83 -6.10 -2.53 -16.75
N ASN A 84 -5.43 -1.67 -17.49
CA ASN A 84 -5.91 -1.17 -18.77
C ASN A 84 -4.74 -0.70 -19.66
N HIS A 85 -5.08 -0.32 -20.89
CA HIS A 85 -4.12 0.15 -21.89
C HIS A 85 -3.66 1.61 -21.67
N GLY A 86 -4.00 2.22 -20.53
CA GLY A 86 -3.65 3.59 -20.19
C GLY A 86 -2.14 3.82 -20.03
N THR A 87 -1.76 5.08 -19.83
CA THR A 87 -0.34 5.46 -19.67
C THR A 87 -0.05 6.38 -18.49
N GLY A 88 -1.06 6.72 -17.70
CA GLY A 88 -1.01 7.73 -16.64
C GLY A 88 -0.15 7.36 -15.43
N ASN A 89 0.09 6.07 -15.14
CA ASN A 89 0.94 5.62 -14.02
C ASN A 89 1.98 4.57 -14.47
N LEU A 90 2.53 4.72 -15.67
CA LEU A 90 3.62 3.86 -16.15
C LEU A 90 4.94 4.21 -15.43
N GLU A 91 5.42 3.26 -14.64
CA GLU A 91 6.70 3.34 -13.93
C GLU A 91 7.84 2.77 -14.77
N PHE A 92 7.56 1.83 -15.67
CA PHE A 92 8.61 1.19 -16.47
C PHE A 92 8.12 0.68 -17.83
N ILE A 93 9.00 0.74 -18.85
CA ILE A 93 8.62 0.44 -20.24
C ILE A 93 8.18 -1.02 -20.46
N PHE A 94 8.74 -1.97 -19.69
CA PHE A 94 8.36 -3.38 -19.81
C PHE A 94 7.02 -3.71 -19.15
N GLN A 95 6.40 -2.80 -18.38
CA GLN A 95 5.03 -3.02 -17.87
C GLN A 95 4.03 -3.21 -19.02
N LYS A 96 4.27 -2.57 -20.17
CA LYS A 96 3.45 -2.77 -21.39
C LYS A 96 3.54 -4.18 -21.97
N TRP A 97 4.61 -4.91 -21.69
CA TRP A 97 4.79 -6.28 -22.19
C TRP A 97 3.96 -7.28 -21.43
N VAL A 98 3.65 -6.98 -20.17
CA VAL A 98 2.82 -7.78 -19.28
C VAL A 98 1.34 -7.72 -19.73
N GLY A 99 0.92 -6.59 -20.30
CA GLY A 99 -0.44 -6.38 -20.78
C GLY A 99 -1.47 -6.32 -19.64
N ASP A 100 -2.75 -6.46 -20.00
CA ASP A 100 -3.87 -6.31 -19.09
C ASP A 100 -4.23 -7.65 -18.43
N ILE A 101 -3.43 -8.06 -17.43
CA ILE A 101 -3.66 -9.32 -16.68
C ILE A 101 -4.94 -9.23 -15.84
N HIS A 102 -5.27 -8.04 -15.35
CA HIS A 102 -6.40 -7.80 -14.48
C HIS A 102 -7.31 -6.71 -15.04
N PRO A 103 -8.01 -7.00 -16.16
CA PRO A 103 -8.73 -5.98 -16.92
C PRO A 103 -9.73 -5.23 -16.04
N LEU A 104 -9.69 -3.91 -16.13
CA LEU A 104 -10.55 -2.99 -15.37
C LEU A 104 -11.27 -2.05 -16.33
N ASN A 105 -12.59 -2.10 -16.34
CA ASN A 105 -13.45 -1.15 -17.02
C ASN A 105 -14.14 -0.26 -15.99
N VAL A 106 -13.45 0.82 -15.61
CA VAL A 106 -13.85 1.73 -14.52
C VAL A 106 -15.33 2.14 -14.55
N PRO A 107 -15.91 2.66 -15.67
CA PRO A 107 -17.33 2.99 -15.72
C PRO A 107 -18.26 1.83 -15.35
N TYR A 108 -17.96 0.63 -15.82
CA TYR A 108 -18.80 -0.54 -15.60
C TYR A 108 -18.56 -1.16 -14.23
N ASP A 109 -17.30 -1.44 -13.89
CA ASP A 109 -16.90 -2.17 -12.69
C ASP A 109 -17.13 -1.35 -11.42
N PHE A 110 -16.92 -0.02 -11.48
CA PHE A 110 -17.06 0.83 -10.30
C PHE A 110 -18.46 1.39 -10.12
N ILE A 111 -19.21 1.61 -11.20
CA ILE A 111 -20.46 2.37 -11.13
C ILE A 111 -21.65 1.55 -11.63
N LEU A 112 -21.67 1.17 -12.91
CA LEU A 112 -22.87 0.58 -13.52
C LEU A 112 -23.19 -0.80 -12.94
N HIS A 113 -22.20 -1.66 -12.73
CA HIS A 113 -22.42 -2.99 -12.18
C HIS A 113 -22.86 -2.96 -10.71
N PRO A 114 -22.24 -2.16 -9.81
CA PRO A 114 -22.77 -1.95 -8.47
C PRO A 114 -24.20 -1.41 -8.45
N LEU A 115 -24.55 -0.47 -9.33
CA LEU A 115 -25.92 0.04 -9.45
C LEU A 115 -26.89 -1.01 -9.98
N ALA A 116 -26.48 -1.85 -10.93
CA ALA A 116 -27.27 -2.97 -11.41
C ALA A 116 -27.53 -4.01 -10.31
N MET A 117 -26.53 -4.30 -9.46
CA MET A 117 -26.73 -5.12 -8.27
C MET A 117 -27.70 -4.46 -7.29
N ALA A 118 -27.55 -3.16 -7.04
CA ALA A 118 -28.44 -2.41 -6.15
C ALA A 118 -29.89 -2.37 -6.67
N ALA A 119 -30.09 -2.34 -8.00
CA ALA A 119 -31.39 -2.35 -8.64
C ALA A 119 -32.20 -3.63 -8.33
N SER A 120 -31.53 -4.74 -8.00
CA SER A 120 -32.21 -5.97 -7.54
C SER A 120 -32.88 -5.83 -6.16
N ILE A 121 -32.41 -4.88 -5.34
CA ILE A 121 -32.95 -4.58 -4.00
C ILE A 121 -33.86 -3.35 -4.07
N ASN A 122 -33.48 -2.33 -4.86
CA ASN A 122 -34.24 -1.10 -5.06
C ASN A 122 -34.58 -0.91 -6.55
N PRO A 123 -35.78 -1.34 -7.00
CA PRO A 123 -36.18 -1.24 -8.40
C PRO A 123 -36.27 0.18 -8.96
N ALA A 124 -36.27 1.22 -8.11
CA ALA A 124 -36.27 2.61 -8.57
C ALA A 124 -35.02 2.99 -9.38
N ILE A 125 -33.90 2.27 -9.19
CA ILE A 125 -32.63 2.49 -9.90
C ILE A 125 -32.73 2.06 -11.37
N THR A 126 -33.58 1.08 -11.68
CA THR A 126 -33.64 0.42 -12.99
C THR A 126 -33.95 1.38 -14.14
N ALA A 127 -34.94 2.27 -13.97
CA ALA A 127 -35.34 3.17 -15.05
C ALA A 127 -34.26 4.24 -15.37
N PRO A 128 -33.67 4.95 -14.39
CA PRO A 128 -32.50 5.80 -14.62
C PRO A 128 -31.32 5.07 -15.24
N LEU A 129 -31.02 3.85 -14.76
CA LEU A 129 -29.89 3.05 -15.24
C LEU A 129 -30.07 2.67 -16.71
N HIS A 130 -31.23 2.12 -17.06
CA HIS A 130 -31.56 1.75 -18.43
C HIS A 130 -31.59 2.96 -19.36
N ARG A 131 -32.04 4.14 -18.88
CA ARG A 131 -31.98 5.38 -19.67
C ARG A 131 -30.53 5.82 -19.95
N PHE A 132 -29.62 5.61 -19.01
CA PHE A 132 -28.20 5.91 -19.21
C PHE A 132 -27.55 4.91 -20.18
N GLU A 133 -27.77 3.62 -19.97
CA GLU A 133 -27.17 2.54 -20.78
C GLU A 133 -27.62 2.57 -22.24
N ASN A 134 -28.89 2.93 -22.50
CA ASN A 134 -29.40 3.05 -23.88
C ASN A 134 -29.01 4.35 -24.60
N ALA A 135 -28.45 5.33 -23.88
CA ALA A 135 -27.96 6.54 -24.51
C ALA A 135 -26.65 6.26 -25.26
N SER A 136 -26.39 7.00 -26.34
CA SER A 136 -25.10 6.89 -27.05
C SER A 136 -23.93 7.25 -26.11
N ARG A 137 -22.74 6.67 -26.35
CA ARG A 137 -21.54 6.97 -25.53
C ARG A 137 -21.23 8.47 -25.49
N THR A 138 -21.40 9.16 -26.61
CA THR A 138 -21.23 10.63 -26.70
C THR A 138 -22.20 11.36 -25.76
N GLN A 139 -23.46 10.90 -25.69
CA GLN A 139 -24.47 11.49 -24.82
C GLN A 139 -24.23 11.18 -23.34
N GLN A 140 -23.79 9.95 -23.02
CA GLN A 140 -23.37 9.59 -21.66
C GLN A 140 -22.23 10.48 -21.16
N ILE A 141 -21.19 10.67 -21.99
CA ILE A 141 -20.04 11.54 -21.66
C ILE A 141 -20.50 13.00 -21.54
N ALA A 142 -21.35 13.48 -22.44
CA ALA A 142 -21.87 14.85 -22.38
C ALA A 142 -22.65 15.11 -21.07
N TRP A 143 -23.50 14.17 -20.66
CA TRP A 143 -24.20 14.27 -19.38
C TRP A 143 -23.25 14.23 -18.19
N ALA A 144 -22.27 13.33 -18.20
CA ALA A 144 -21.30 13.19 -17.13
C ALA A 144 -20.41 14.42 -16.96
N ASN A 145 -19.87 14.96 -18.05
CA ASN A 145 -19.05 16.17 -18.01
C ASN A 145 -19.86 17.39 -17.53
N ALA A 146 -21.12 17.50 -17.97
CA ALA A 146 -22.01 18.58 -17.53
C ALA A 146 -22.35 18.44 -16.04
N TYR A 147 -22.60 17.22 -15.56
CA TYR A 147 -22.90 16.95 -14.16
C TYR A 147 -21.69 17.15 -13.25
N GLU A 148 -20.51 16.66 -13.64
CA GLU A 148 -19.24 16.90 -12.94
C GLU A 148 -18.98 18.41 -12.77
N SER A 149 -19.17 19.19 -13.84
CA SER A 149 -19.04 20.64 -13.79
C SER A 149 -20.06 21.30 -12.85
N ALA A 150 -21.24 20.71 -12.70
CA ALA A 150 -22.29 21.21 -11.82
C ALA A 150 -22.02 20.86 -10.34
N LEU A 151 -21.39 19.71 -10.07
CA LEU A 151 -20.99 19.27 -8.73
C LEU A 151 -19.99 20.21 -8.05
N ALA A 152 -19.21 20.98 -8.82
CA ALA A 152 -18.38 22.06 -8.27
C ALA A 152 -19.17 23.15 -7.53
N ARG A 153 -20.49 23.23 -7.77
CA ARG A 153 -21.45 24.09 -7.05
C ARG A 153 -22.55 23.28 -6.36
N GLY A 154 -22.33 21.98 -6.21
CA GLY A 154 -23.27 21.07 -5.55
C GLY A 154 -23.28 21.27 -4.05
N THR A 155 -24.43 21.01 -3.43
CA THR A 155 -24.59 21.01 -1.98
C THR A 155 -25.34 19.77 -1.55
N THR A 156 -25.30 19.45 -0.26
CA THR A 156 -26.13 18.38 0.30
C THR A 156 -27.40 18.93 0.90
N SER A 157 -28.52 18.30 0.55
CA SER A 157 -29.83 18.57 1.13
C SER A 157 -30.51 17.23 1.42
N THR A 158 -30.97 17.04 2.65
CA THR A 158 -31.74 15.86 3.07
C THR A 158 -31.10 14.50 2.69
N GLY A 159 -29.77 14.38 2.80
CA GLY A 159 -29.05 13.14 2.47
C GLY A 159 -28.93 12.86 0.96
N THR A 160 -29.11 13.89 0.13
CA THR A 160 -28.88 13.82 -1.32
C THR A 160 -28.01 14.99 -1.76
N VAL A 161 -27.20 14.78 -2.79
CA VAL A 161 -26.48 15.87 -3.44
C VAL A 161 -27.40 16.51 -4.47
N VAL A 162 -27.48 17.84 -4.38
CA VAL A 162 -28.26 18.69 -5.26
C VAL A 162 -27.30 19.60 -6.01
N VAL A 163 -27.45 19.66 -7.32
CA VAL A 163 -26.65 20.52 -8.20
C VAL A 163 -27.55 21.60 -8.83
N PRO A 164 -26.98 22.71 -9.34
CA PRO A 164 -27.72 23.68 -10.12
C PRO A 164 -28.49 23.03 -11.28
N ALA A 165 -29.60 23.63 -11.70
CA ALA A 165 -30.41 23.10 -12.80
C ALA A 165 -29.62 23.01 -14.11
N GLY A 166 -29.78 21.90 -14.82
CA GLY A 166 -29.13 21.67 -16.11
C GLY A 166 -29.51 20.33 -16.73
N HIS A 167 -28.91 20.04 -17.89
CA HIS A 167 -29.24 18.85 -18.69
C HIS A 167 -28.24 17.73 -18.43
N TYR A 168 -28.53 16.92 -17.42
CA TYR A 168 -27.63 15.84 -16.96
C TYR A 168 -28.18 14.43 -17.22
N GLY A 169 -29.29 14.33 -17.95
CA GLY A 169 -29.96 13.04 -18.18
C GLY A 169 -30.37 12.38 -16.86
N PRO A 170 -30.13 11.07 -16.67
CA PRO A 170 -30.43 10.36 -15.43
C PRO A 170 -29.36 10.49 -14.33
N LEU A 171 -28.25 11.22 -14.57
CA LEU A 171 -27.11 11.22 -13.64
C LEU A 171 -27.39 11.72 -12.23
N PRO A 172 -28.20 12.77 -12.00
CA PRO A 172 -28.51 13.19 -10.63
C PRO A 172 -29.19 12.10 -9.81
N ALA A 173 -30.02 11.26 -10.44
CA ALA A 173 -30.64 10.13 -9.77
C ALA A 173 -29.61 9.00 -9.54
N LEU A 174 -28.85 8.63 -10.59
CA LEU A 174 -27.87 7.56 -10.51
C LEU A 174 -26.76 7.84 -9.48
N MET A 175 -26.23 9.06 -9.44
CA MET A 175 -25.15 9.40 -8.51
C MET A 175 -25.65 9.47 -7.06
N ASN A 176 -26.87 9.96 -6.83
CA ASN A 176 -27.50 9.88 -5.51
C ASN A 176 -27.76 8.43 -5.09
N ASP A 177 -28.13 7.54 -6.02
CA ASP A 177 -28.30 6.11 -5.72
C ASP A 177 -26.94 5.44 -5.44
N THR A 178 -25.87 5.81 -6.16
CA THR A 178 -24.49 5.39 -5.84
C THR A 178 -24.07 5.88 -4.45
N LEU A 179 -24.37 7.13 -4.11
CA LEU A 179 -24.09 7.72 -2.80
C LEU A 179 -24.80 6.95 -1.69
N LYS A 180 -26.10 6.69 -1.82
CA LYS A 180 -26.87 5.89 -0.85
C LYS A 180 -26.33 4.47 -0.71
N LEU A 181 -25.93 3.85 -1.83
CA LEU A 181 -25.31 2.53 -1.82
C LEU A 181 -23.98 2.55 -1.03
N ALA A 182 -23.19 3.61 -1.17
CA ALA A 182 -21.96 3.83 -0.43
C ALA A 182 -22.20 4.11 1.07
N GLU A 183 -23.12 5.02 1.40
CA GLU A 183 -23.52 5.35 2.78
C GLU A 183 -24.06 4.14 3.54
N SER A 184 -24.73 3.20 2.85
CA SER A 184 -25.21 1.95 3.46
C SER A 184 -24.09 0.93 3.75
N GLY A 185 -22.88 1.14 3.20
CA GLY A 185 -21.77 0.18 3.24
C GLY A 185 -21.87 -0.95 2.22
N LEU A 186 -23.00 -1.10 1.54
CA LEU A 186 -23.22 -2.16 0.54
C LEU A 186 -22.36 -2.01 -0.72
N MET A 187 -21.87 -0.79 -1.02
CA MET A 187 -20.95 -0.55 -2.14
C MET A 187 -19.67 -1.40 -2.06
N SER A 188 -19.13 -1.59 -0.85
CA SER A 188 -17.95 -2.46 -0.65
C SER A 188 -18.22 -3.89 -1.11
N GLY A 189 -19.38 -4.43 -0.73
CA GLY A 189 -19.84 -5.74 -1.16
C GLY A 189 -20.14 -5.80 -2.65
N ALA A 190 -20.67 -4.73 -3.24
CA ALA A 190 -20.97 -4.66 -4.67
C ALA A 190 -19.70 -4.65 -5.54
N LEU A 191 -18.62 -4.01 -5.09
CA LEU A 191 -17.33 -3.97 -5.78
C LEU A 191 -16.55 -5.30 -5.67
N ILE A 192 -16.72 -6.04 -4.57
CA ILE A 192 -16.02 -7.32 -4.33
C ILE A 192 -16.78 -8.52 -4.92
N ARG A 193 -18.10 -8.39 -5.14
CA ARG A 193 -18.95 -9.53 -5.46
C ARG A 193 -18.71 -9.99 -6.90
N ASN A 194 -18.01 -11.11 -7.01
CA ASN A 194 -18.02 -11.94 -8.21
C ASN A 194 -19.12 -13.01 -8.06
N PRO A 195 -20.19 -12.98 -8.89
CA PRO A 195 -21.27 -13.97 -8.82
C PRO A 195 -20.81 -15.40 -9.18
N SER A 196 -19.64 -15.57 -9.80
CA SER A 196 -19.13 -16.86 -10.26
C SER A 196 -18.23 -17.61 -9.26
N VAL A 197 -17.86 -17.00 -8.12
CA VAL A 197 -16.91 -17.59 -7.18
C VAL A 197 -17.43 -17.49 -5.74
N VAL A 198 -17.50 -18.64 -5.05
CA VAL A 198 -17.95 -18.70 -3.65
C VAL A 198 -16.92 -18.10 -2.68
N THR A 199 -15.63 -18.22 -3.01
CA THR A 199 -14.52 -17.66 -2.24
C THR A 199 -14.14 -16.26 -2.72
N ARG A 200 -14.17 -15.29 -1.80
CA ARG A 200 -13.93 -13.86 -2.07
C ARG A 200 -12.51 -13.47 -1.66
N PHE A 201 -11.54 -13.75 -2.53
CA PHE A 201 -10.15 -13.33 -2.32
C PHE A 201 -9.74 -12.12 -3.18
N ASP A 202 -10.56 -11.78 -4.16
CA ASP A 202 -10.31 -10.64 -5.03
C ASP A 202 -11.04 -9.40 -4.50
N ASN A 203 -10.26 -8.45 -3.99
CA ASN A 203 -10.73 -7.14 -3.52
C ASN A 203 -10.23 -6.01 -4.41
N GLN A 204 -9.79 -6.31 -5.64
CA GLN A 204 -9.18 -5.34 -6.56
C GLN A 204 -10.07 -4.11 -6.73
N ASN A 205 -11.32 -4.29 -7.16
CA ASN A 205 -12.19 -3.15 -7.48
C ASN A 205 -12.49 -2.29 -6.24
N TYR A 206 -12.58 -2.89 -5.05
CA TYR A 206 -12.74 -2.14 -3.81
C TYR A 206 -11.52 -1.26 -3.51
N LEU A 207 -10.30 -1.82 -3.63
CA LEU A 207 -9.07 -1.08 -3.36
C LEU A 207 -8.82 0.01 -4.41
N LEU A 208 -9.02 -0.30 -5.68
CA LEU A 208 -8.80 0.63 -6.78
C LEU A 208 -9.84 1.75 -6.83
N PHE A 209 -11.06 1.49 -6.38
CA PHE A 209 -12.08 2.54 -6.19
C PHE A 209 -11.65 3.55 -5.11
N LEU A 210 -11.09 3.07 -3.99
CA LEU A 210 -10.56 3.94 -2.94
C LEU A 210 -9.32 4.72 -3.36
N GLU A 211 -8.48 4.15 -4.24
CA GLU A 211 -7.26 4.80 -4.77
C GLU A 211 -7.55 6.11 -5.53
N GLY A 212 -8.80 6.38 -5.89
CA GLY A 212 -9.25 7.68 -6.39
C GLY A 212 -9.07 8.83 -5.38
N THR A 213 -9.85 9.90 -5.55
CA THR A 213 -9.80 11.08 -4.66
C THR A 213 -9.84 10.78 -3.16
N PRO A 214 -10.62 9.79 -2.64
CA PRO A 214 -10.71 9.53 -1.20
C PRO A 214 -9.35 9.26 -0.55
N MET A 215 -8.55 8.35 -1.11
CA MET A 215 -7.26 7.99 -0.54
C MET A 215 -6.24 9.14 -0.61
N HIS A 216 -6.22 9.91 -1.70
CA HIS A 216 -5.31 11.07 -1.82
C HIS A 216 -5.66 12.20 -0.85
N THR A 217 -6.94 12.46 -0.65
CA THR A 217 -7.42 13.43 0.36
C THR A 217 -7.03 12.97 1.76
N ALA A 218 -7.24 11.69 2.08
CA ALA A 218 -6.89 11.13 3.38
C ALA A 218 -5.37 11.08 3.62
N ALA A 219 -4.56 10.85 2.58
CA ALA A 219 -3.10 10.76 2.68
C ALA A 219 -2.40 12.12 2.73
N THR A 220 -3.03 13.19 2.21
CA THR A 220 -2.45 14.54 2.15
C THR A 220 -1.92 15.05 3.50
N PRO A 221 -2.69 15.00 4.61
CA PRO A 221 -2.19 15.46 5.91
C PRO A 221 -1.10 14.55 6.52
N LEU A 222 -1.00 13.30 6.07
CA LEU A 222 -0.10 12.28 6.64
C LEU A 222 1.34 12.36 6.11
N GLN A 223 1.62 13.23 5.13
CA GLN A 223 2.96 13.42 4.55
C GLN A 223 3.61 12.11 4.08
N LEU A 224 2.83 11.26 3.41
CA LEU A 224 3.26 9.89 3.03
C LEU A 224 4.01 9.82 1.70
N LYS A 225 4.31 10.95 1.05
CA LYS A 225 5.02 10.92 -0.24
C LYS A 225 6.49 10.52 -0.04
N GLY A 226 7.10 9.92 -1.06
CA GLY A 226 8.53 9.58 -1.03
C GLY A 226 9.43 10.78 -0.72
N THR A 227 9.15 11.94 -1.30
CA THR A 227 9.86 13.21 -1.03
C THR A 227 9.61 13.78 0.37
N GLN A 228 8.63 13.26 1.11
CA GLN A 228 8.28 13.66 2.45
C GLN A 228 8.78 12.66 3.50
N TRP A 229 9.68 11.75 3.13
CA TRP A 229 10.09 10.64 4.00
C TRP A 229 8.91 9.73 4.42
N GLY A 230 7.87 9.64 3.58
CA GLY A 230 6.62 8.99 3.93
C GLY A 230 6.71 7.52 4.36
N ILE A 231 7.68 6.76 3.85
CA ILE A 231 7.89 5.35 4.22
C ILE A 231 8.21 5.20 5.73
N ILE A 232 8.85 6.21 6.34
CA ILE A 232 9.18 6.18 7.76
C ILE A 232 8.12 6.90 8.63
N HIS A 233 7.12 7.53 8.02
CA HIS A 233 6.05 8.21 8.76
C HIS A 233 4.98 7.21 9.22
N PRO A 234 4.62 7.22 10.51
CA PRO A 234 3.45 6.49 10.97
C PRO A 234 2.17 7.17 10.46
N ALA A 235 1.09 6.39 10.33
CA ALA A 235 -0.23 6.94 10.07
C ALA A 235 -0.80 7.72 11.29
N VAL A 236 -0.20 7.55 12.48
CA VAL A 236 -0.60 8.20 13.73
C VAL A 236 0.53 9.08 14.23
N GLU A 237 0.22 10.36 14.47
CA GLU A 237 1.17 11.34 14.96
C GLU A 237 1.77 10.95 16.32
N GLY A 238 3.04 11.25 16.54
CA GLY A 238 3.72 11.05 17.84
C GLY A 238 4.29 9.66 18.08
N TYR A 239 4.17 8.73 17.14
CA TYR A 239 4.75 7.39 17.26
C TYR A 239 6.03 7.21 16.43
N PRO A 240 6.99 6.39 16.91
CA PRO A 240 8.15 6.05 16.11
C PRO A 240 7.71 5.21 14.92
N GLY A 241 7.81 5.75 13.70
CA GLY A 241 7.56 4.99 12.48
C GLY A 241 8.68 4.00 12.18
N ALA A 242 8.71 3.47 10.95
CA ALA A 242 9.68 2.45 10.53
C ALA A 242 11.08 3.05 10.32
N TRP A 243 11.76 3.49 11.39
CA TRP A 243 13.06 4.18 11.32
C TRP A 243 14.15 3.39 10.58
N TRP A 244 14.08 2.06 10.58
CA TRP A 244 15.00 1.19 9.84
C TRP A 244 14.83 1.30 8.32
N MET A 245 13.69 1.81 7.84
CA MET A 245 13.45 2.16 6.44
C MET A 245 14.04 3.52 6.04
N THR A 246 14.79 4.19 6.91
CA THR A 246 15.51 5.42 6.54
C THR A 246 16.47 5.22 5.37
N ILE A 247 17.14 4.06 5.31
CA ILE A 247 18.08 3.72 4.22
C ILE A 247 17.39 3.70 2.85
N PRO A 248 16.31 2.90 2.63
CA PRO A 248 15.60 2.93 1.35
C PRO A 248 14.91 4.28 1.09
N THR A 249 14.40 4.96 2.13
CA THR A 249 13.76 6.27 1.99
C THR A 249 14.74 7.37 1.55
N TRP A 250 16.02 7.24 1.92
CA TRP A 250 17.06 8.18 1.53
C TRP A 250 17.29 8.19 0.01
N ILE A 251 17.12 7.05 -0.67
CA ILE A 251 17.23 6.95 -2.13
C ILE A 251 16.21 7.87 -2.82
N TYR A 252 14.99 7.98 -2.27
CA TYR A 252 13.95 8.88 -2.77
C TYR A 252 14.30 10.36 -2.68
N GLN A 253 15.29 10.74 -1.84
CA GLN A 253 15.71 12.13 -1.67
C GLN A 253 16.76 12.55 -2.71
N TRP A 254 17.30 11.62 -3.49
CA TRP A 254 18.28 11.94 -4.52
C TRP A 254 17.61 12.72 -5.65
N PRO A 255 18.18 13.86 -6.12
CA PRO A 255 17.49 14.77 -7.03
C PRO A 255 16.90 14.10 -8.28
N PHE A 256 17.65 13.19 -8.90
CA PHE A 256 17.21 12.48 -10.10
C PHE A 256 16.11 11.43 -9.86
N VAL A 257 15.99 10.93 -8.62
CA VAL A 257 14.91 10.03 -8.20
C VAL A 257 13.67 10.86 -7.87
N ALA A 258 13.85 11.90 -7.05
CA ALA A 258 12.79 12.80 -6.60
C ALA A 258 12.10 13.55 -7.76
N SER A 259 12.84 13.90 -8.81
CA SER A 259 12.30 14.59 -9.99
C SER A 259 11.72 13.66 -11.05
N SER A 260 11.86 12.34 -10.89
CA SER A 260 11.40 11.38 -11.88
C SER A 260 9.90 11.13 -11.75
N PRO A 261 9.16 11.01 -12.87
CA PRO A 261 7.79 10.50 -12.86
C PRO A 261 7.70 9.02 -12.48
N ALA A 262 8.83 8.30 -12.50
CA ALA A 262 8.95 6.89 -12.11
C ALA A 262 9.91 6.72 -10.92
N ASN A 263 9.67 7.49 -9.86
CA ASN A 263 10.53 7.57 -8.69
C ASN A 263 10.61 6.23 -7.94
N ASP A 264 9.49 5.52 -7.81
CA ASP A 264 9.39 4.23 -7.13
C ASP A 264 10.20 3.15 -7.88
N ALA A 265 10.03 3.05 -9.20
CA ALA A 265 10.79 2.08 -10.00
C ALA A 265 12.30 2.34 -9.96
N ILE A 266 12.74 3.60 -10.02
CA ILE A 266 14.16 3.94 -9.93
C ILE A 266 14.71 3.60 -8.54
N ALA A 267 14.01 4.00 -7.47
CA ALA A 267 14.45 3.73 -6.11
C ALA A 267 14.58 2.23 -5.83
N LEU A 268 13.59 1.43 -6.25
CA LEU A 268 13.63 -0.03 -6.15
C LEU A 268 14.74 -0.64 -6.99
N SER A 269 14.98 -0.14 -8.21
CA SER A 269 16.06 -0.61 -9.08
C SER A 269 17.43 -0.36 -8.45
N ILE A 270 17.66 0.82 -7.87
CA ILE A 270 18.89 1.14 -7.14
C ILE A 270 19.05 0.22 -5.93
N GLY A 271 17.99 0.06 -5.14
CA GLY A 271 17.99 -0.85 -3.99
C GLY A 271 18.31 -2.30 -4.39
N PHE A 272 17.76 -2.77 -5.50
CA PHE A 272 18.02 -4.10 -6.05
C PHE A 272 19.47 -4.26 -6.52
N VAL A 273 20.03 -3.27 -7.22
CA VAL A 273 21.45 -3.29 -7.63
C VAL A 273 22.37 -3.31 -6.41
N PHE A 274 22.06 -2.53 -5.38
CA PHE A 274 22.83 -2.52 -4.14
C PHE A 274 22.74 -3.86 -3.40
N TRP A 275 21.54 -4.42 -3.31
CA TRP A 275 21.33 -5.75 -2.76
C TRP A 275 22.11 -6.81 -3.55
N LEU A 276 22.08 -6.76 -4.88
CA LEU A 276 22.81 -7.69 -5.74
C LEU A 276 24.32 -7.55 -5.53
N PHE A 277 24.82 -6.32 -5.39
CA PHE A 277 26.23 -6.08 -5.06
C PHE A 277 26.62 -6.65 -3.69
N LEU A 278 25.77 -6.47 -2.66
CA LEU A 278 26.00 -7.08 -1.34
C LEU A 278 25.93 -8.61 -1.39
N ALA A 279 24.95 -9.16 -2.10
CA ALA A 279 24.81 -10.60 -2.28
C ALA A 279 26.05 -11.15 -2.99
N LEU A 280 26.53 -10.49 -4.05
CA LEU A 280 27.68 -10.92 -4.84
C LEU A 280 29.05 -10.60 -4.20
N THR A 281 29.06 -9.83 -3.10
CA THR A 281 30.29 -9.38 -2.41
C THR A 281 31.31 -10.48 -2.15
N PRO A 282 30.95 -11.72 -1.71
CA PRO A 282 31.92 -12.78 -1.48
C PRO A 282 32.71 -13.19 -2.74
N TRP A 283 32.11 -13.04 -3.92
CA TRP A 283 32.69 -13.47 -5.21
C TRP A 283 33.37 -12.34 -5.99
N ILE A 284 33.27 -11.09 -5.53
CA ILE A 284 33.96 -9.95 -6.15
C ILE A 284 35.40 -9.91 -5.59
N PRO A 285 36.43 -10.18 -6.42
CA PRO A 285 37.82 -10.09 -5.99
C PRO A 285 38.12 -8.68 -5.47
N LEU A 286 39.01 -8.56 -4.48
CA LEU A 286 39.35 -7.30 -3.78
C LEU A 286 38.27 -6.83 -2.80
N TRP A 287 37.01 -6.76 -3.23
CA TRP A 287 35.90 -6.31 -2.38
C TRP A 287 35.61 -7.29 -1.23
N ASN A 288 35.71 -8.60 -1.49
CA ASN A 288 35.57 -9.64 -0.46
C ASN A 288 36.61 -9.55 0.67
N ARG A 289 37.72 -8.82 0.48
CA ARG A 289 38.76 -8.59 1.50
C ARG A 289 38.56 -7.30 2.29
N VAL A 290 37.63 -6.43 1.89
CA VAL A 290 37.37 -5.15 2.57
C VAL A 290 37.04 -5.32 4.05
N PRO A 291 36.21 -6.29 4.50
CA PRO A 291 35.96 -6.50 5.93
C PRO A 291 37.23 -6.83 6.73
N GLN A 292 38.20 -7.52 6.10
CA GLN A 292 39.50 -7.84 6.70
C GLN A 292 40.39 -6.59 6.76
N TRP A 293 40.41 -5.78 5.70
CA TRP A 293 41.18 -4.52 5.66
C TRP A 293 40.66 -3.48 6.65
N LEU A 294 39.34 -3.34 6.78
CA LEU A 294 38.70 -2.47 7.77
C LEU A 294 38.86 -2.98 9.20
N GLY A 295 39.39 -4.20 9.39
CA GLY A 295 39.65 -4.74 10.72
C GLY A 295 38.38 -5.03 11.51
N VAL A 296 37.24 -5.27 10.85
CA VAL A 296 35.95 -5.55 11.52
C VAL A 296 36.09 -6.74 12.48
N TYR A 297 36.90 -7.72 12.11
CA TYR A 297 37.24 -8.86 12.96
C TYR A 297 37.87 -8.43 14.29
N ARG A 298 38.64 -7.33 14.35
CA ARG A 298 39.23 -6.84 15.61
C ARG A 298 38.19 -6.24 16.56
N LEU A 299 37.08 -5.73 16.02
CA LEU A 299 35.97 -5.21 16.83
C LEU A 299 35.13 -6.36 17.39
N ILE A 300 34.80 -7.34 16.55
CA ILE A 300 34.03 -8.52 16.95
C ILE A 300 34.82 -9.38 17.95
N TRP A 301 36.11 -9.58 17.68
CA TRP A 301 37.00 -10.41 18.49
C TRP A 301 37.90 -9.60 19.42
N LYS A 302 37.44 -8.41 19.86
CA LYS A 302 38.25 -7.50 20.68
C LYS A 302 38.80 -8.15 21.95
N GLY A 303 37.99 -8.98 22.62
CA GLY A 303 38.40 -9.73 23.81
C GLY A 303 39.53 -10.73 23.51
N TYR A 304 39.37 -11.53 22.45
CA TYR A 304 40.42 -12.44 21.99
C TYR A 304 41.73 -11.69 21.67
N TYR A 305 41.69 -10.61 20.91
CA TYR A 305 42.91 -9.84 20.60
C TYR A 305 43.45 -9.04 21.79
N HIS A 306 42.66 -8.80 22.83
CA HIS A 306 43.11 -8.20 24.07
C HIS A 306 43.86 -9.22 24.92
N ASP A 307 43.30 -10.41 25.07
CA ASP A 307 43.81 -11.45 25.96
C ASP A 307 45.00 -12.21 25.36
N TYR A 308 45.03 -12.36 24.02
CA TYR A 308 46.11 -13.03 23.28
C TYR A 308 47.07 -12.04 22.59
N ARG A 309 47.06 -10.76 22.98
CA ARG A 309 47.89 -9.71 22.36
C ARG A 309 49.41 -9.97 22.47
N ASN A 310 49.82 -10.71 23.49
CA ASN A 310 51.21 -11.04 23.80
C ASN A 310 51.58 -12.48 23.43
N ASP A 311 50.64 -13.24 22.88
CA ASP A 311 50.89 -14.62 22.49
C ASP A 311 51.50 -14.61 21.08
N THR A 312 52.82 -14.51 21.00
CA THR A 312 53.57 -14.77 19.76
C THR A 312 53.54 -16.26 19.48
N GLY A 313 52.38 -16.76 19.04
CA GLY A 313 52.27 -18.07 18.40
C GLY A 313 53.16 -18.12 17.14
N PRO A 314 53.67 -19.30 16.76
CA PRO A 314 54.72 -19.42 15.74
C PRO A 314 54.23 -18.93 14.38
N ARG A 315 55.13 -18.22 13.68
CA ARG A 315 54.95 -17.70 12.31
C ARG A 315 54.71 -18.81 11.30
#